data_AF-A0A9Q0Q346-F1
#
_entry.id   AF-A0A9Q0Q346-F1
#
_cell.length_a   1.000
_cell.length_b   1.000
_cell.length_c   1.000
_cell.angle_alpha   90.00
_cell.angle_beta   90.00
_cell.angle_gamma   90.00
#
_symmetry.space_group_name_H-M   'P 1'
#
loop_
_entity.id
_entity.type
_entity.pdbx_description
1 polymer ?
#
loop_
_entity_poly.entity_id
_entity_poly.type
_entity_poly.pdbx_seq_one_letter_code
_entity_poly.pdbx_strand_id
1 'polypeptide(L)'
;MWIGHSSFHSRRRISSALMIVMCRSPDSLFYDAPRFVTHIDDPAIAALTKYYSKVFPPSNTPGICILDMCSSWVSHFPKGYKQACIVGLGMNEEELKRNPVLTEYVVQDLNLNPKLPFEDNSFDVISNAVSVDYLSKPIEVFKEMCRILKPGGLAIMSFSNRCFWTKAISIWTSTGDADHVMIVGSYFHYSGGFEPPQAVDISPNPGRSDPMYVVFSTKASTA
;
A
#
# COMPACT_ATOMS: atom_id res chain seq x y z
N MET A 1 10.03 22.68 5.79
CA MET A 1 11.40 22.42 6.28
C MET A 1 11.72 21.00 5.85
N TRP A 2 12.59 20.86 4.86
CA TRP A 2 12.91 19.59 4.20
C TRP A 2 13.68 18.69 5.19
N ILE A 3 13.22 17.45 5.41
CA ILE A 3 13.97 16.45 6.17
C ILE A 3 14.89 15.75 5.17
N GLY A 4 16.18 15.74 5.48
CA GLY A 4 17.27 15.44 4.57
C GLY A 4 17.34 13.99 4.08
N HIS A 5 17.97 13.82 2.91
CA HIS A 5 18.39 12.56 2.34
C HIS A 5 19.14 11.70 3.37
N SER A 6 18.51 10.60 3.81
CA SER A 6 19.20 9.50 4.49
C SER A 6 19.40 8.38 3.47
N SER A 7 20.63 8.19 3.02
CA SER A 7 20.97 7.09 2.09
C SER A 7 20.90 5.74 2.81
N PHE A 8 20.11 4.82 2.27
CA PHE A 8 20.03 3.42 2.69
C PHE A 8 21.37 2.70 2.42
N HIS A 9 22.23 2.51 3.44
CA HIS A 9 23.53 1.81 3.29
C HIS A 9 23.82 0.78 4.40
N SER A 10 22.81 0.19 5.05
CA SER A 10 23.02 -0.88 6.05
C SER A 10 22.60 -2.25 5.54
N ARG A 11 23.58 -3.16 5.34
CA ARG A 11 23.35 -4.59 5.08
C ARG A 11 22.96 -5.31 6.38
N ARG A 12 21.70 -5.23 6.79
CA ARG A 12 21.11 -6.20 7.74
C ARG A 12 19.97 -6.92 7.03
N ARG A 13 20.13 -8.22 6.77
CA ARG A 13 19.03 -9.05 6.26
C ARG A 13 17.94 -9.09 7.33
N ILE A 14 16.73 -8.67 6.99
CA ILE A 14 15.57 -8.90 7.85
C ILE A 14 15.32 -10.43 7.85
N SER A 15 15.30 -11.04 9.03
CA SER A 15 15.07 -12.48 9.18
C SER A 15 13.65 -12.83 8.73
N SER A 16 13.48 -13.93 7.98
CA SER A 16 12.15 -14.43 7.59
C SER A 16 11.25 -14.74 8.80
N ALA A 17 11.83 -15.01 9.97
CA ALA A 17 11.08 -15.21 11.22
C ALA A 17 10.32 -13.97 11.71
N LEU A 18 10.72 -12.78 11.25
CA LEU A 18 10.09 -11.50 11.61
C LEU A 18 8.91 -11.13 10.68
N MET A 19 8.74 -11.85 9.56
CA MET A 19 7.64 -11.66 8.59
C MET A 19 6.43 -12.57 8.87
N ILE A 20 6.44 -13.28 9.99
CA ILE A 20 5.35 -14.18 10.38
C ILE A 20 4.20 -13.35 10.97
N VAL A 21 2.99 -13.56 10.44
CA VAL A 21 1.73 -13.07 11.03
C VAL A 21 1.58 -13.64 12.44
N MET A 22 1.34 -12.78 13.44
CA MET A 22 1.29 -13.23 14.84
C MET A 22 0.18 -14.26 15.11
N CYS A 23 -0.96 -14.17 14.41
CA CYS A 23 -2.02 -15.17 14.43
C CYS A 23 -1.94 -16.12 13.23
N ARG A 24 -1.89 -17.44 13.48
CA ARG A 24 -1.81 -18.48 12.43
C ARG A 24 -3.16 -18.90 11.84
N SER A 25 -4.27 -18.28 12.24
CA SER A 25 -5.57 -18.59 11.64
C SER A 25 -5.65 -18.02 10.21
N PRO A 26 -6.27 -18.74 9.25
CA PRO A 26 -6.44 -18.25 7.89
C PRO A 26 -7.04 -16.84 7.85
N ASP A 27 -6.47 -15.95 7.02
CA ASP A 27 -6.97 -14.59 6.86
C ASP A 27 -8.40 -14.58 6.30
N SER A 28 -8.75 -15.56 5.47
CA SER A 28 -10.11 -15.77 4.96
C SER A 28 -11.17 -15.78 6.06
N LEU A 29 -10.92 -16.41 7.20
CA LEU A 29 -11.87 -16.44 8.32
C LEU A 29 -12.06 -15.08 9.00
N PHE A 30 -11.04 -14.22 8.95
CA PHE A 30 -11.10 -12.89 9.57
C PHE A 30 -11.76 -11.85 8.66
N TYR A 31 -11.57 -11.98 7.35
CA TYR A 31 -12.12 -11.09 6.32
C TYR A 31 -13.44 -11.59 5.70
N ASP A 32 -13.98 -12.73 6.14
CA ASP A 32 -15.25 -13.29 5.64
C ASP A 32 -16.44 -12.36 5.93
N ALA A 33 -16.48 -11.78 7.13
CA ALA A 33 -17.49 -10.80 7.50
C ALA A 33 -17.06 -9.38 7.06
N PRO A 34 -17.88 -8.68 6.24
CA PRO A 34 -17.53 -7.34 5.77
C PRO A 34 -17.52 -6.33 6.92
N ARG A 35 -16.64 -5.34 6.82
CA ARG A 35 -16.46 -4.27 7.80
C ARG A 35 -16.52 -2.91 7.13
N PHE A 36 -17.65 -2.23 7.31
CA PHE A 36 -17.86 -0.88 6.81
C PHE A 36 -17.36 0.17 7.81
N VAL A 37 -16.08 0.10 8.15
CA VAL A 37 -15.40 1.06 9.04
C VAL A 37 -14.13 1.56 8.38
N THR A 38 -13.66 2.73 8.80
CA THR A 38 -12.31 3.21 8.49
C THR A 38 -11.37 2.80 9.61
N HIS A 39 -10.12 2.48 9.26
CA HIS A 39 -9.11 1.99 10.22
C HIS A 39 -8.24 3.10 10.83
N ILE A 40 -8.46 4.34 10.39
CA ILE A 40 -7.75 5.55 10.78
C ILE A 40 -8.76 6.69 10.96
N ASP A 41 -8.39 7.68 11.76
CA ASP A 41 -9.22 8.86 12.04
C ASP A 41 -9.40 9.81 10.84
N ASP A 42 -10.42 10.67 10.93
CA ASP A 42 -10.76 11.62 9.86
C ASP A 42 -9.61 12.58 9.48
N PRO A 43 -8.82 13.13 10.43
CA PRO A 43 -7.62 13.89 10.09
C PRO A 43 -6.63 13.11 9.23
N ALA A 44 -6.32 11.86 9.59
CA ALA A 44 -5.38 11.01 8.85
C ALA A 44 -5.90 10.69 7.45
N ILE A 45 -7.20 10.40 7.33
CA ILE A 45 -7.88 10.25 6.03
C ILE A 45 -7.72 11.53 5.20
N ALA A 46 -8.01 12.70 5.77
CA ALA A 46 -7.93 13.97 5.06
C ALA A 46 -6.48 14.27 4.59
N ALA A 47 -5.48 13.93 5.41
CA ALA A 47 -4.07 14.06 5.04
C ALA A 47 -3.71 13.15 3.86
N LEU A 48 -4.12 11.88 3.90
CA LEU A 48 -3.90 10.92 2.82
C LEU A 48 -4.60 11.33 1.52
N THR A 49 -5.88 11.74 1.60
CA THR A 49 -6.63 12.24 0.45
C THR A 49 -5.96 13.47 -0.16
N LYS A 50 -5.46 14.40 0.66
CA LYS A 50 -4.69 15.56 0.20
C LYS A 50 -3.37 15.15 -0.45
N TYR A 51 -2.69 14.12 0.05
CA TYR A 51 -1.50 13.59 -0.58
C TYR A 51 -1.83 13.02 -1.97
N TYR A 52 -2.83 12.14 -2.09
CA TYR A 52 -3.27 11.59 -3.37
C TYR A 52 -3.66 12.68 -4.38
N SER A 53 -4.33 13.75 -3.97
CA SER A 53 -4.67 14.86 -4.89
C SER A 53 -3.47 15.55 -5.54
N LYS A 54 -2.26 15.40 -4.97
CA LYS A 54 -1.04 15.99 -5.51
C LYS A 54 -0.26 15.05 -6.42
N VAL A 55 -0.34 13.75 -6.15
CA VAL A 55 0.54 12.75 -6.81
C VAL A 55 -0.19 11.90 -7.83
N PHE A 56 -1.51 11.78 -7.74
CA PHE A 56 -2.28 11.08 -8.74
C PHE A 56 -2.31 11.87 -10.06
N PRO A 57 -2.33 11.17 -11.21
CA PRO A 57 -2.64 11.80 -12.49
C PRO A 57 -3.96 12.58 -12.41
N PRO A 58 -4.15 13.66 -13.17
CA PRO A 58 -5.40 14.39 -13.19
C PRO A 58 -6.60 13.46 -13.46
N SER A 59 -7.73 13.73 -12.80
CA SER A 59 -8.95 12.93 -13.00
C SER A 59 -9.36 12.93 -14.48
N ASN A 60 -9.84 11.79 -14.97
CA ASN A 60 -10.23 11.53 -16.35
C ASN A 60 -9.09 11.67 -17.38
N THR A 61 -7.82 11.53 -16.94
CA THR A 61 -6.70 11.42 -17.89
C THR A 61 -6.82 10.13 -18.71
N PRO A 62 -6.86 10.20 -20.05
CA PRO A 62 -6.97 9.02 -20.90
C PRO A 62 -5.78 8.07 -20.75
N GLY A 63 -6.04 6.76 -20.77
CA GLY A 63 -5.00 5.72 -20.77
C GLY A 63 -4.33 5.46 -19.42
N ILE A 64 -4.75 6.15 -18.35
CA ILE A 64 -4.29 5.91 -16.98
C ILE A 64 -5.09 4.76 -16.36
N CYS A 65 -4.38 3.76 -15.85
CA CYS A 65 -4.95 2.72 -15.00
C CYS A 65 -4.31 2.72 -13.61
N ILE A 66 -5.14 2.55 -12.59
CA ILE A 66 -4.74 2.55 -11.18
C ILE A 66 -5.15 1.24 -10.53
N LEU A 67 -4.25 0.62 -9.78
CA LEU A 67 -4.55 -0.51 -8.91
C LEU A 67 -4.61 -0.02 -7.46
N ASP A 68 -5.74 -0.21 -6.80
CA ASP A 68 -5.87 -0.09 -5.35
C ASP A 68 -5.69 -1.47 -4.73
N MET A 69 -4.51 -1.72 -4.18
CA MET A 69 -4.08 -3.01 -3.65
C MET A 69 -4.42 -3.13 -2.17
N CYS A 70 -4.94 -4.29 -1.78
CA CYS A 70 -5.56 -4.53 -0.48
C CYS A 70 -6.76 -3.59 -0.24
N SER A 71 -7.52 -3.34 -1.29
CA SER A 71 -8.70 -2.47 -1.26
C SER A 71 -9.84 -3.09 -0.45
N SER A 72 -10.75 -2.20 -0.06
CA SER A 72 -11.98 -2.49 0.68
C SER A 72 -13.09 -1.60 0.10
N TRP A 73 -14.07 -1.20 0.91
CA TRP A 73 -15.21 -0.37 0.51
C TRP A 73 -14.87 1.13 0.34
N VAL A 74 -13.66 1.56 0.71
CA VAL A 74 -13.18 2.93 0.56
C VAL A 74 -11.67 2.98 0.30
N SER A 75 -11.25 3.75 -0.71
CA SER A 75 -9.82 3.91 -1.10
C SER A 75 -9.18 5.23 -0.61
N HIS A 76 -9.96 6.12 0.01
CA HIS A 76 -9.54 7.47 0.44
C HIS A 76 -9.05 8.39 -0.69
N PHE A 77 -9.44 8.10 -1.94
CA PHE A 77 -9.13 8.95 -3.10
C PHE A 77 -9.81 10.32 -3.00
N PRO A 78 -9.30 11.35 -3.70
CA PRO A 78 -9.93 12.67 -3.72
C PRO A 78 -11.41 12.60 -4.11
N LYS A 79 -12.24 13.43 -3.46
CA LYS A 79 -13.68 13.44 -3.73
C LYS A 79 -13.95 13.71 -5.22
N GLY A 80 -14.69 12.80 -5.85
CA GLY A 80 -15.05 12.91 -7.27
C GLY A 80 -13.94 12.48 -8.24
N TYR A 81 -12.82 11.97 -7.74
CA TYR A 81 -11.77 11.40 -8.57
C TYR A 81 -12.28 10.18 -9.34
N LYS A 82 -12.04 10.18 -10.66
CA LYS A 82 -12.50 9.16 -11.60
C LYS A 82 -11.49 8.95 -12.71
N GLN A 83 -11.24 7.69 -13.05
CA GLN A 83 -10.48 7.23 -14.22
C GLN A 83 -11.27 6.13 -14.92
N ALA A 84 -10.94 5.88 -16.18
CA ALA A 84 -11.54 4.78 -16.93
C ALA A 84 -11.15 3.40 -16.37
N CYS A 85 -10.04 3.31 -15.64
CA CYS A 85 -9.49 2.07 -15.09
C CYS A 85 -9.01 2.32 -13.65
N ILE A 86 -9.82 1.90 -12.68
CA ILE A 86 -9.47 1.83 -11.26
C ILE A 86 -9.84 0.45 -10.76
N VAL A 87 -8.84 -0.41 -10.61
CA VAL A 87 -9.00 -1.80 -10.21
C VAL A 87 -8.78 -1.91 -8.71
N GLY A 88 -9.72 -2.50 -7.97
CA GLY A 88 -9.49 -2.85 -6.56
C GLY A 88 -9.11 -4.31 -6.42
N LEU A 89 -8.03 -4.63 -5.71
CA LEU A 89 -7.71 -6.00 -5.32
C LEU A 89 -7.81 -6.13 -3.82
N GLY A 90 -8.70 -6.99 -3.33
CA GLY A 90 -8.95 -7.17 -1.89
C GLY A 90 -9.42 -8.58 -1.55
N MET A 91 -9.77 -8.80 -0.29
CA MET A 91 -10.18 -10.12 0.20
C MET A 91 -11.69 -10.28 0.40
N ASN A 92 -12.43 -9.18 0.55
CA ASN A 92 -13.87 -9.22 0.77
C ASN A 92 -14.62 -8.66 -0.44
N GLU A 93 -15.39 -9.50 -1.12
CA GLU A 93 -16.12 -9.11 -2.33
C GLU A 93 -17.18 -8.03 -2.07
N GLU A 94 -17.89 -8.11 -0.95
CA GLU A 94 -18.97 -7.18 -0.61
C GLU A 94 -18.44 -5.79 -0.26
N GLU A 95 -17.25 -5.70 0.31
CA GLU A 95 -16.54 -4.44 0.48
C GLU A 95 -16.15 -3.83 -0.87
N LEU A 96 -15.51 -4.61 -1.74
CA LEU A 96 -15.07 -4.17 -3.06
C LEU A 96 -16.25 -3.68 -3.93
N LYS A 97 -17.37 -4.41 -3.95
CA LYS A 97 -18.60 -4.01 -4.66
C LYS A 97 -19.16 -2.66 -4.21
N ARG A 98 -18.95 -2.28 -2.95
CA ARG A 98 -19.44 -1.01 -2.38
C ARG A 98 -18.48 0.15 -2.56
N ASN A 99 -17.27 -0.10 -3.04
CA ASN A 99 -16.29 0.95 -3.23
C ASN A 99 -16.64 1.83 -4.44
N PRO A 100 -17.01 3.09 -4.24
CA PRO A 100 -17.59 3.92 -5.29
C PRO A 100 -16.58 4.41 -6.33
N VAL A 101 -15.27 4.24 -6.09
CA VAL A 101 -14.24 4.68 -7.05
C VAL A 101 -13.75 3.56 -7.97
N LEU A 102 -14.02 2.30 -7.65
CA LEU A 102 -13.56 1.17 -8.45
C LEU A 102 -14.42 1.02 -9.72
N THR A 103 -13.75 0.74 -10.84
CA THR A 103 -14.40 0.36 -12.10
C THR A 103 -14.53 -1.16 -12.23
N GLU A 104 -13.63 -1.89 -11.58
CA GLU A 104 -13.60 -3.35 -11.52
C GLU A 104 -12.88 -3.80 -10.25
N TYR A 105 -13.03 -5.07 -9.88
CA TYR A 105 -12.35 -5.62 -8.72
C TYR A 105 -11.92 -7.07 -8.90
N VAL A 106 -10.93 -7.48 -8.12
CA VAL A 106 -10.41 -8.85 -8.03
C VAL A 106 -10.38 -9.27 -6.57
N VAL A 107 -10.93 -10.45 -6.27
CA VAL A 107 -10.86 -11.05 -4.94
C VAL A 107 -9.67 -11.99 -4.89
N GLN A 108 -8.66 -11.66 -4.07
CA GLN A 108 -7.46 -12.48 -3.92
C GLN A 108 -6.79 -12.27 -2.56
N ASP A 109 -6.39 -13.39 -1.95
CA ASP A 109 -5.52 -13.41 -0.78
C ASP A 109 -4.04 -13.43 -1.22
N LEU A 110 -3.35 -12.30 -1.04
CA LEU A 110 -1.94 -12.15 -1.40
C LEU A 110 -0.97 -12.93 -0.49
N ASN A 111 -1.39 -13.29 0.73
CA ASN A 111 -0.60 -14.11 1.63
C ASN A 111 -0.59 -15.59 1.17
N LEU A 112 -1.70 -16.05 0.59
CA LEU A 112 -1.78 -17.37 -0.05
C LEU A 112 -1.10 -17.36 -1.43
N ASN A 113 -1.52 -16.46 -2.33
CA ASN A 113 -0.99 -16.34 -3.68
C ASN A 113 -0.49 -14.90 -3.93
N PRO A 114 0.82 -14.64 -3.87
CA PRO A 114 1.36 -13.30 -4.10
C PRO A 114 1.37 -12.89 -5.58
N LYS A 115 1.10 -13.81 -6.53
CA LYS A 115 1.12 -13.52 -7.97
C LYS A 115 -0.09 -12.68 -8.35
N LEU A 116 0.14 -11.48 -8.87
CA LEU A 116 -0.93 -10.56 -9.28
C LEU A 116 -1.50 -11.00 -10.64
N PRO A 117 -2.83 -11.10 -10.81
CA PRO A 117 -3.47 -11.66 -12.00
C PRO A 117 -3.60 -10.62 -13.12
N PHE A 118 -2.54 -9.87 -13.36
CA PHE A 118 -2.49 -8.82 -14.38
C PHE A 118 -1.26 -8.99 -15.27
N GLU A 119 -1.36 -8.51 -16.50
CA GLU A 119 -0.27 -8.50 -17.45
C GLU A 119 0.82 -7.50 -17.04
N ASP A 120 2.02 -7.72 -17.56
CA ASP A 120 3.16 -6.82 -17.37
C ASP A 120 2.81 -5.41 -17.88
N ASN A 121 3.30 -4.37 -17.17
CA ASN A 121 3.14 -2.98 -17.59
C ASN A 121 1.68 -2.53 -17.85
N SER A 122 0.75 -2.99 -17.01
CA SER A 122 -0.68 -2.66 -17.11
C SER A 122 -1.07 -1.39 -16.35
N PHE A 123 -0.37 -1.04 -15.27
CA PHE A 123 -0.76 0.04 -14.36
C PHE A 123 0.20 1.22 -14.35
N ASP A 124 -0.36 2.43 -14.23
CA ASP A 124 0.40 3.67 -14.07
C ASP A 124 0.63 4.00 -12.60
N VAL A 125 -0.31 3.62 -11.73
CA VAL A 125 -0.24 3.85 -10.28
C VAL A 125 -0.71 2.61 -9.52
N ILE A 126 0.01 2.26 -8.45
CA ILE A 126 -0.45 1.32 -7.42
C ILE A 126 -0.59 2.09 -6.11
N SER A 127 -1.77 2.08 -5.48
CA SER A 127 -1.97 2.51 -4.10
C SER A 127 -2.11 1.31 -3.17
N ASN A 128 -1.62 1.43 -1.95
CA ASN A 128 -1.91 0.52 -0.85
C ASN A 128 -2.14 1.37 0.40
N ALA A 129 -3.38 1.42 0.88
CA ALA A 129 -3.74 2.18 2.07
C ALA A 129 -3.86 1.25 3.28
N VAL A 130 -3.08 1.54 4.31
CA VAL A 130 -3.13 0.92 5.66
C VAL A 130 -3.20 -0.60 5.61
N SER A 131 -2.40 -1.21 4.71
CA SER A 131 -2.44 -2.67 4.51
C SER A 131 -1.09 -3.35 4.29
N VAL A 132 0.00 -2.61 4.02
CA VAL A 132 1.32 -3.18 3.74
C VAL A 132 1.88 -4.00 4.92
N ASP A 133 1.44 -3.67 6.14
CA ASP A 133 1.76 -4.31 7.41
C ASP A 133 1.16 -5.71 7.58
N TYR A 134 0.23 -6.12 6.71
CA TYR A 134 -0.36 -7.46 6.73
C TYR A 134 0.24 -8.43 5.71
N LEU A 135 1.18 -7.97 4.87
CA LEU A 135 1.82 -8.81 3.87
C LEU A 135 2.89 -9.72 4.50
N SER A 136 2.65 -11.02 4.47
CA SER A 136 3.60 -12.06 4.92
C SER A 136 4.72 -12.36 3.90
N LYS A 137 4.49 -11.99 2.64
CA LYS A 137 5.37 -12.21 1.48
C LYS A 137 5.68 -10.89 0.74
N PRO A 138 6.17 -9.84 1.44
CA PRO A 138 6.24 -8.50 0.88
C PRO A 138 7.21 -8.42 -0.31
N ILE A 139 8.31 -9.18 -0.30
CA ILE A 139 9.27 -9.17 -1.41
C ILE A 139 8.67 -9.80 -2.67
N GLU A 140 7.91 -10.89 -2.56
CA GLU A 140 7.22 -11.47 -3.73
C GLU A 140 6.15 -10.52 -4.27
N VAL A 141 5.33 -9.91 -3.39
CA VAL A 141 4.29 -8.96 -3.79
C VAL A 141 4.90 -7.73 -4.47
N PHE A 142 5.99 -7.17 -3.94
CA PHE A 142 6.64 -5.99 -4.53
C PHE A 142 7.30 -6.30 -5.88
N LYS A 143 7.79 -7.52 -6.10
CA LYS A 143 8.25 -7.95 -7.43
C LYS A 143 7.10 -7.99 -8.44
N GLU A 144 5.94 -8.48 -8.03
CA GLU A 144 4.75 -8.48 -8.87
C GLU A 144 4.23 -7.07 -9.13
N MET A 145 4.25 -6.18 -8.12
CA MET A 145 3.97 -4.76 -8.31
C MET A 145 4.90 -4.14 -9.37
N CYS A 146 6.20 -4.43 -9.30
CA CYS A 146 7.16 -3.96 -10.31
C CYS A 146 6.85 -4.53 -11.70
N ARG A 147 6.47 -5.80 -11.79
CA ARG A 147 6.13 -6.45 -13.06
C ARG A 147 4.94 -5.76 -13.74
N ILE A 148 3.87 -5.52 -12.99
CA ILE A 148 2.62 -4.96 -13.55
C ILE A 148 2.63 -3.44 -13.70
N LEU A 149 3.53 -2.71 -13.02
CA LEU A 149 3.72 -1.29 -13.26
C LEU A 149 4.34 -1.04 -14.63
N LYS A 150 3.85 -0.03 -15.34
CA LYS A 150 4.51 0.52 -16.53
C LYS A 150 5.86 1.13 -16.16
N PRO A 151 6.84 1.19 -17.08
CA PRO A 151 8.08 1.92 -16.85
C PRO A 151 7.79 3.36 -16.42
N GLY A 152 8.36 3.81 -15.30
CA GLY A 152 8.06 5.12 -14.69
C GLY A 152 6.76 5.18 -13.87
N GLY A 153 5.99 4.10 -13.80
CA GLY A 153 4.77 4.00 -12.98
C GLY A 153 5.06 4.09 -11.48
N LEU A 154 4.09 4.59 -10.71
CA LEU A 154 4.24 4.98 -9.31
C LEU A 154 3.60 3.97 -8.35
N ALA A 155 4.36 3.47 -7.37
CA ALA A 155 3.85 2.67 -6.26
C ALA A 155 3.83 3.49 -4.97
N ILE A 156 2.69 3.52 -4.27
CA ILE A 156 2.48 4.32 -3.05
C ILE A 156 1.97 3.42 -1.92
N MET A 157 2.80 3.19 -0.91
CA MET A 157 2.44 2.48 0.31
C MET A 157 2.19 3.50 1.42
N SER A 158 0.94 3.61 1.87
CA SER A 158 0.54 4.51 2.95
C SER A 158 0.12 3.70 4.17
N PHE A 159 0.57 4.09 5.35
CA PHE A 159 0.31 3.34 6.57
C PHE A 159 0.32 4.23 7.81
N SER A 160 -0.34 3.75 8.85
CA SER A 160 -0.36 4.32 10.18
C SER A 160 0.21 3.30 11.17
N ASN A 161 0.41 3.71 12.43
CA ASN A 161 0.71 2.78 13.51
C ASN A 161 -0.55 2.11 14.09
N ARG A 162 -1.74 2.50 13.61
CA ARG A 162 -2.98 1.75 13.80
C ARG A 162 -2.96 0.49 12.93
N CYS A 163 -2.84 -0.65 13.58
CA CYS A 163 -2.96 -1.95 12.94
C CYS A 163 -3.85 -2.88 13.78
N PHE A 164 -4.41 -3.89 13.14
CA PHE A 164 -4.94 -5.04 13.83
C PHE A 164 -3.76 -5.87 14.35
N TRP A 165 -3.37 -5.63 15.61
CA TRP A 165 -2.19 -6.22 16.26
C TRP A 165 -2.07 -7.75 16.11
N THR A 166 -3.18 -8.48 15.99
CA THR A 166 -3.17 -9.94 15.79
C THR A 166 -2.89 -10.38 14.35
N LYS A 167 -3.03 -9.47 13.38
CA LYS A 167 -2.85 -9.73 11.95
C LYS A 167 -1.61 -9.06 11.36
N ALA A 168 -1.10 -8.01 11.99
CA ALA A 168 0.17 -7.41 11.57
C ALA A 168 1.32 -8.43 11.71
N ILE A 169 2.31 -8.34 10.82
CA ILE A 169 3.53 -9.13 10.93
C ILE A 169 4.33 -8.74 12.18
N SER A 170 5.00 -9.71 12.80
CA SER A 170 5.70 -9.55 14.08
C SER A 170 6.71 -8.39 14.10
N ILE A 171 7.35 -8.07 12.98
CA ILE A 171 8.27 -6.93 12.90
C ILE A 171 7.56 -5.60 13.11
N TRP A 172 6.33 -5.45 12.61
CA TRP A 172 5.56 -4.22 12.68
C TRP A 172 5.15 -3.91 14.12
N THR A 173 4.75 -4.94 14.86
CA THR A 173 4.35 -4.82 16.28
C THR A 173 5.54 -4.66 17.24
N SER A 174 6.77 -4.89 16.76
CA SER A 174 8.00 -4.84 17.56
C SER A 174 8.90 -3.63 17.26
N THR A 175 8.46 -2.71 16.38
CA THR A 175 9.27 -1.58 15.90
C THR A 175 8.45 -0.28 15.88
N GLY A 176 9.15 0.86 15.86
CA GLY A 176 8.51 2.18 15.84
C GLY A 176 8.25 2.72 14.42
N ASP A 177 7.50 3.81 14.32
CA ASP A 177 7.10 4.41 13.04
C ASP A 177 8.27 4.66 12.05
N ALA A 178 9.41 5.14 12.56
CA ALA A 178 10.61 5.35 11.73
C ALA A 178 11.18 4.04 11.17
N ASP A 179 11.11 2.96 11.94
CA ASP A 179 11.52 1.64 11.48
C ASP A 179 10.55 1.10 10.43
N HIS A 180 9.23 1.34 10.57
CA HIS A 180 8.23 0.96 9.56
C HIS A 180 8.53 1.58 8.20
N VAL A 181 8.88 2.87 8.18
CA VAL A 181 9.34 3.56 6.97
C VAL A 181 10.56 2.86 6.35
N MET A 182 11.55 2.51 7.18
CA MET A 182 12.75 1.80 6.71
C MET A 182 12.45 0.38 6.23
N ILE A 183 11.52 -0.32 6.86
CA ILE A 183 11.08 -1.66 6.48
C ILE A 183 10.41 -1.63 5.10
N VAL A 184 9.45 -0.73 4.89
CA VAL A 184 8.76 -0.60 3.59
C VAL A 184 9.71 -0.13 2.51
N GLY A 185 10.61 0.82 2.81
CA GLY A 185 11.69 1.21 1.89
C GLY A 185 12.60 0.03 1.52
N SER A 186 12.88 -0.84 2.49
CA SER A 186 13.66 -2.06 2.23
C SER A 186 12.93 -3.04 1.31
N TYR A 187 11.58 -3.10 1.35
CA TYR A 187 10.82 -3.92 0.41
C TYR A 187 11.02 -3.47 -1.04
N PHE A 188 10.92 -2.16 -1.31
CA PHE A 188 11.25 -1.58 -2.62
C PHE A 188 12.70 -1.85 -3.04
N HIS A 189 13.65 -1.67 -2.12
CA HIS A 189 15.07 -1.86 -2.41
C HIS A 189 15.41 -3.32 -2.75
N TYR A 190 14.89 -4.28 -1.97
CA TYR A 190 15.24 -5.70 -2.12
C TYR A 190 14.38 -6.46 -3.14
N SER A 191 13.21 -5.92 -3.55
CA SER A 191 12.45 -6.48 -4.66
C SER A 191 13.13 -6.24 -6.02
N GLY A 192 13.82 -5.10 -6.16
CA GLY A 192 14.48 -4.67 -7.39
C GLY A 192 13.52 -4.08 -8.43
N GLY A 193 14.07 -3.40 -9.45
CA GLY A 193 13.29 -2.80 -10.54
C GLY A 193 12.63 -1.45 -10.21
N PHE A 194 12.83 -0.93 -9.01
CA PHE A 194 12.39 0.39 -8.57
C PHE A 194 13.55 1.37 -8.46
N GLU A 195 13.24 2.66 -8.61
CA GLU A 195 14.12 3.76 -8.20
C GLU A 195 14.34 3.75 -6.68
N PRO A 196 15.35 4.47 -6.15
CA PRO A 196 15.53 4.62 -4.71
C PRO A 196 14.24 5.10 -4.03
N PRO A 197 13.71 4.36 -3.04
CA PRO A 197 12.43 4.69 -2.42
C PRO A 197 12.53 5.99 -1.63
N GLN A 198 11.44 6.74 -1.62
CA GLN A 198 11.28 7.99 -0.90
C GLN A 198 10.21 7.83 0.18
N ALA A 199 10.28 8.65 1.21
CA ALA A 199 9.32 8.64 2.30
C ALA A 199 8.91 10.07 2.66
N VAL A 200 7.64 10.25 3.00
CA VAL A 200 7.11 11.49 3.56
C VAL A 200 6.23 11.19 4.77
N ASP A 201 6.39 12.00 5.81
CA ASP A 201 5.47 12.06 6.93
C ASP A 201 4.38 13.07 6.60
N ILE A 202 3.13 12.59 6.51
CA ILE A 202 1.93 13.41 6.28
C ILE A 202 1.03 13.45 7.51
N SER A 203 1.54 13.06 8.68
CA SER A 203 0.80 12.97 9.93
C SER A 203 0.09 14.30 10.25
N PRO A 204 -1.23 14.29 10.40
CA PRO A 204 -1.95 15.44 10.91
C PRO A 204 -1.73 15.54 12.42
N ASN A 205 -1.59 16.76 12.93
CA ASN A 205 -1.57 17.08 14.37
C ASN A 205 -0.87 16.02 15.25
N PRO A 206 0.46 15.85 15.14
CA PRO A 206 1.18 14.79 15.84
C PRO A 206 0.84 14.70 17.34
N GLY A 207 0.51 13.49 17.81
CA GLY A 207 0.08 13.22 19.19
C GLY A 207 -1.40 13.50 19.49
N ARG A 208 -2.19 13.96 18.50
CA ARG A 208 -3.65 14.20 18.64
C ARG A 208 -4.51 13.47 17.61
N SER A 209 -3.91 13.07 16.50
CA SER A 209 -4.52 12.20 15.49
C SER A 209 -3.58 11.08 15.12
N ASP A 210 -4.14 10.06 14.48
CA ASP A 210 -3.37 8.93 13.96
C ASP A 210 -2.26 9.44 13.02
N PRO A 211 -1.01 8.96 13.16
CA PRO A 211 0.06 9.34 12.25
C PRO A 211 -0.20 8.70 10.88
N MET A 212 0.39 9.28 9.85
CA MET A 212 0.25 8.79 8.48
C MET A 212 1.55 9.00 7.73
N TYR A 213 2.14 7.90 7.29
CA TYR A 213 3.39 7.88 6.54
C TYR A 213 3.14 7.35 5.14
N VAL A 214 3.91 7.85 4.19
CA VAL A 214 3.89 7.34 2.82
C VAL A 214 5.30 7.00 2.40
N VAL A 215 5.49 5.76 1.95
CA VAL A 215 6.70 5.31 1.27
C VAL A 215 6.35 4.99 -0.17
N PHE A 216 7.09 5.55 -1.12
CA PHE A 216 6.78 5.42 -2.53
C PHE A 216 8.05 5.26 -3.36
N SER A 217 7.89 4.65 -4.53
CA SER A 217 8.93 4.59 -5.55
C SER A 217 8.30 4.46 -6.94
N THR A 218 9.07 4.75 -7.97
CA THR A 218 8.69 4.54 -9.37
C THR A 218 9.42 3.32 -9.93
N LYS A 219 8.76 2.58 -10.84
CA LYS A 219 9.45 1.55 -11.63
C LYS A 219 10.55 2.21 -12.46
N ALA A 220 11.77 1.69 -12.41
CA ALA A 220 12.88 2.21 -13.21
C ALA A 220 12.56 2.06 -14.70
N SER A 221 12.89 3.07 -15.52
CA SER A 221 12.51 3.08 -16.93
C SER A 221 13.15 1.97 -17.77
N THR A 222 14.20 1.32 -17.24
CA THR A 222 14.96 0.25 -17.90
C THR A 222 14.71 -1.13 -17.28
N ALA A 223 13.74 -1.25 -16.36
CA ALA A 223 13.45 -2.48 -15.63
C ALA A 223 12.44 -3.39 -16.34
#